data_AF-A0AAT9SXK4-F1
#
_entry.id   AF-A0AAT9SXK4-F1
#
_cell.length_a   1.000
_cell.length_b   1.000
_cell.length_c   1.000
_cell.angle_alpha   90.00
_cell.angle_beta   90.00
_cell.angle_gamma   90.00
#
_symmetry.space_group_name_H-M   'P 1'
#
loop_
_entity.id
_entity.type
_entity.pdbx_description
1 polymer ?
#
loop_
_entity_poly.entity_id
_entity_poly.type
_entity_poly.pdbx_seq_one_letter_code
_entity_poly.pdbx_strand_id
1 'polypeptide(L)'
;MALTVFERLGRDYCTSKEHLTRWRDALNEGRRTTPRCTAITRMGSQCRMLPLRDGRPGVHLCWHHARGAARDEIDRKREARAIRWSVSGNARKREQGITALAVIHRRRAWKALKADPSAAVQILLLSDADERNVTYWLRDHGLDGALTETGRPITNYSRERARYAAVMSISERITAEAARRRVVSIVQWEVAYWHKVGGA
;
A
#
# COMPACT_ATOMS: atom_id res chain seq x y z
N MET A 1 -18.00 -21.27 -45.40
CA MET A 1 -17.41 -20.29 -44.45
C MET A 1 -16.50 -21.02 -43.49
N ALA A 2 -15.19 -20.83 -43.59
CA ALA A 2 -14.23 -21.40 -42.65
C ALA A 2 -14.20 -20.52 -41.39
N LEU A 3 -14.49 -21.11 -40.23
CA LEU A 3 -14.31 -20.45 -38.93
C LEU A 3 -12.85 -20.04 -38.77
N THR A 4 -12.62 -18.84 -38.24
CA THR A 4 -11.27 -18.37 -37.95
C THR A 4 -10.60 -19.29 -36.91
N VAL A 5 -9.27 -19.38 -36.93
CA VAL A 5 -8.49 -20.18 -35.95
C VAL A 5 -8.89 -19.85 -34.50
N PHE A 6 -9.28 -18.61 -34.22
CA PHE A 6 -9.79 -18.19 -32.91
C PHE A 6 -11.17 -18.74 -32.55
N GLU A 7 -12.08 -18.92 -33.51
CA GLU A 7 -13.39 -19.54 -33.27
C GLU A 7 -13.30 -21.06 -33.09
N ARG A 8 -12.31 -21.69 -33.75
CA ARG A 8 -11.96 -23.10 -33.50
C ARG A 8 -11.28 -23.33 -32.15
N LEU A 9 -10.41 -22.41 -31.73
CA LEU A 9 -9.76 -22.49 -30.42
C LEU A 9 -10.71 -22.09 -29.29
N GLY A 10 -11.65 -21.16 -29.51
CA GLY A 10 -12.49 -20.59 -28.45
C GLY A 10 -13.55 -21.53 -27.85
N ARG A 11 -13.98 -22.59 -28.55
CA ARG A 11 -14.97 -23.55 -28.03
C ARG A 11 -14.38 -24.77 -27.33
N ASP A 12 -13.16 -25.18 -27.69
CA ASP A 12 -12.55 -26.43 -27.21
C ASP A 12 -11.38 -26.24 -26.22
N TYR A 13 -10.94 -25.00 -25.93
CA TYR A 13 -9.67 -24.82 -25.21
C TYR A 13 -9.68 -25.17 -23.71
N CYS A 14 -10.82 -25.26 -23.03
CA CYS A 14 -10.82 -25.17 -21.56
C CYS A 14 -11.91 -25.96 -20.79
N THR A 15 -12.55 -26.98 -21.36
CA THR A 15 -13.69 -27.65 -20.65
C THR A 15 -13.64 -29.17 -20.57
N SER A 16 -12.70 -29.86 -21.25
CA SER A 16 -12.61 -31.31 -21.09
C SER A 16 -12.20 -31.67 -19.66
N LYS A 17 -12.82 -32.71 -19.09
CA LYS A 17 -12.55 -33.19 -17.73
C LYS A 17 -11.06 -33.46 -17.51
N GLU A 18 -10.37 -33.95 -18.53
CA GLU A 18 -8.93 -34.22 -18.54
C GLU A 18 -8.09 -32.93 -18.50
N HIS A 19 -8.47 -31.91 -19.29
CA HIS A 19 -7.80 -30.61 -19.28
C HIS A 19 -7.96 -29.91 -17.92
N LEU A 20 -9.17 -29.93 -17.35
CA LEU A 20 -9.46 -29.39 -16.03
C LEU A 20 -8.70 -30.16 -14.93
N THR A 21 -8.58 -31.49 -15.05
CA THR A 21 -7.82 -32.32 -14.12
C THR A 21 -6.33 -31.96 -14.18
N ARG A 22 -5.74 -31.88 -15.38
CA ARG A 22 -4.34 -31.45 -15.56
C ARG A 22 -4.08 -30.07 -14.98
N TRP A 23 -4.97 -29.11 -15.20
CA TRP A 23 -4.85 -27.77 -14.62
C TRP A 23 -4.95 -27.78 -13.10
N ARG A 24 -5.89 -28.56 -12.55
CA ARG A 24 -6.04 -28.72 -11.11
C ARG A 24 -4.78 -29.35 -10.49
N ASP A 25 -4.21 -30.36 -11.13
CA ASP A 25 -3.01 -31.03 -10.65
C ASP A 25 -1.79 -30.12 -10.73
N ALA A 26 -1.64 -29.36 -11.82
CA ALA A 26 -0.61 -28.33 -11.93
C ALA A 26 -0.76 -27.21 -10.88
N LEU A 27 -2.00 -26.78 -10.59
CA LEU A 27 -2.27 -25.80 -9.53
C LEU A 27 -1.98 -26.37 -8.14
N ASN A 28 -2.33 -27.63 -7.89
CA ASN A 28 -2.05 -28.31 -6.62
C ASN A 28 -0.54 -28.48 -6.43
N GLU A 29 0.17 -28.90 -7.47
CA GLU A 29 1.63 -29.01 -7.45
C GLU A 29 2.28 -27.66 -7.22
N GLY A 30 1.85 -26.62 -7.94
CA GLY A 30 2.28 -25.25 -7.70
C GLY A 30 2.03 -24.81 -6.26
N ARG A 31 0.86 -25.11 -5.67
CA ARG A 31 0.54 -24.76 -4.27
C ARG A 31 1.41 -25.48 -3.24
N ARG A 32 1.81 -26.72 -3.52
CA ARG A 32 2.71 -27.54 -2.67
C ARG A 32 4.14 -27.02 -2.71
N THR A 33 4.63 -26.70 -3.91
CA THR A 33 6.02 -26.30 -4.14
C THR A 33 6.28 -24.81 -3.91
N THR A 34 5.23 -23.97 -3.98
CA THR A 34 5.39 -22.53 -3.78
C THR A 34 5.87 -22.26 -2.35
N PRO A 35 7.04 -21.59 -2.19
CA PRO A 35 7.54 -21.24 -0.87
C PRO A 35 6.52 -20.43 -0.10
N ARG A 36 6.42 -20.66 1.21
CA ARG A 36 5.54 -19.90 2.11
C ARG A 36 6.34 -18.86 2.87
N CYS A 37 5.62 -17.92 3.47
CA CYS A 37 6.26 -16.98 4.37
C CYS A 37 6.92 -17.73 5.54
N THR A 38 8.19 -17.46 5.82
CA THR A 38 8.94 -18.10 6.92
C THR A 38 8.70 -17.44 8.28
N ALA A 39 7.95 -16.34 8.34
CA ALA A 39 7.66 -15.66 9.59
C ALA A 39 6.70 -16.48 10.46
N ILE A 40 7.02 -16.57 11.75
CA ILE A 40 6.15 -17.14 12.78
C ILE A 40 5.27 -16.02 13.33
N THR A 41 3.96 -16.27 13.37
CA THR A 41 2.98 -15.32 13.89
C THR A 41 3.03 -15.27 15.42
N ARG A 42 2.36 -14.28 16.04
CA ARG A 42 2.24 -14.19 17.50
C ARG A 42 1.65 -15.46 18.15
N MET A 43 0.86 -16.24 17.41
CA MET A 43 0.26 -17.49 17.87
C MET A 43 1.17 -18.72 17.66
N GLY A 44 2.45 -18.53 17.33
CA GLY A 44 3.41 -19.62 17.12
C GLY A 44 3.27 -20.36 15.79
N SER A 45 2.26 -20.05 14.98
CA SER A 45 2.06 -20.69 13.67
C SER A 45 2.79 -19.97 12.54
N GLN A 46 3.25 -20.71 11.54
CA GLN A 46 3.87 -20.14 10.34
C GLN A 46 2.86 -19.36 9.48
N CYS A 47 3.29 -18.21 8.97
CA CYS A 47 2.48 -17.40 8.07
C CYS A 47 2.21 -18.12 6.72
N ARG A 48 0.93 -18.23 6.35
CA ARG A 48 0.49 -18.92 5.11
C ARG A 48 0.55 -18.06 3.85
N MET A 49 0.89 -16.78 3.99
CA MET A 49 0.91 -15.81 2.89
C MET A 49 2.03 -16.12 1.89
N LEU A 50 1.79 -15.76 0.63
CA LEU A 50 2.80 -15.89 -0.41
C LEU A 50 3.97 -14.92 -0.15
N PRO A 51 5.22 -15.38 -0.29
CA PRO A 51 6.37 -14.53 -0.15
C PRO A 51 6.48 -13.56 -1.31
N LEU A 52 7.18 -12.46 -1.07
CA LEU A 52 7.46 -11.47 -2.09
C LEU A 52 8.45 -12.06 -3.09
N ARG A 53 8.11 -11.99 -4.38
CA ARG A 53 8.96 -12.47 -5.49
C ARG A 53 10.41 -11.99 -5.40
N ASP A 54 10.62 -10.76 -4.94
CA ASP A 54 11.92 -10.10 -4.91
C ASP A 54 12.64 -10.23 -3.55
N GLY A 55 12.18 -11.16 -2.70
CA GLY A 55 12.79 -11.48 -1.40
C GLY A 55 14.24 -11.97 -1.52
N ARG A 56 14.91 -12.12 -0.38
CA ARG A 56 16.28 -12.69 -0.34
C ARG A 56 16.21 -14.21 -0.58
N PRO A 57 17.19 -14.81 -1.28
CA PRO A 57 17.35 -16.27 -1.31
C PRO A 57 17.37 -16.84 0.11
N GLY A 58 16.64 -17.94 0.34
CA GLY A 58 16.53 -18.59 1.66
C GLY A 58 15.66 -17.87 2.70
N VAL A 59 15.20 -16.64 2.44
CA VAL A 59 14.31 -15.88 3.34
C VAL A 59 13.05 -15.43 2.59
N HIS A 60 12.01 -16.24 2.72
CA HIS A 60 10.72 -16.01 2.08
C HIS A 60 9.82 -15.19 3.02
N LEU A 61 9.84 -13.86 2.92
CA LEU A 61 8.92 -13.01 3.68
C LEU A 61 7.78 -12.50 2.81
N CYS A 62 6.56 -12.56 3.34
CA CYS A 62 5.39 -11.95 2.70
C CYS A 62 5.36 -10.44 2.96
N TRP A 63 4.37 -9.77 2.38
CA TRP A 63 4.27 -8.32 2.48
C TRP A 63 4.02 -7.79 3.89
N HIS A 64 3.38 -8.56 4.78
CA HIS A 64 3.14 -8.18 6.17
C HIS A 64 4.38 -8.29 7.06
N HIS A 65 5.26 -9.24 6.72
CA HIS A 65 6.42 -9.62 7.54
C HIS A 65 7.74 -9.07 7.00
N ALA A 66 7.81 -8.70 5.72
CA ALA A 66 8.91 -7.89 5.22
C ALA A 66 8.80 -6.46 5.78
N ARG A 67 9.63 -6.15 6.78
CA ARG A 67 9.69 -4.85 7.46
C ARG A 67 11.12 -4.30 7.47
N GLY A 68 11.26 -2.99 7.75
CA GLY A 68 12.56 -2.33 7.87
C GLY A 68 13.46 -2.56 6.66
N ALA A 69 14.74 -2.85 6.90
CA ALA A 69 15.76 -3.04 5.87
C ALA A 69 15.41 -4.14 4.85
N ALA A 70 14.73 -5.21 5.26
CA ALA A 70 14.31 -6.26 4.34
C ALA A 70 13.26 -5.75 3.33
N ARG A 71 12.36 -4.87 3.77
CA ARG A 71 11.37 -4.23 2.90
C ARG A 71 12.01 -3.21 1.97
N ASP A 72 12.94 -2.41 2.49
CA ASP A 72 13.67 -1.41 1.71
C ASP A 72 14.46 -2.05 0.57
N GLU A 73 15.12 -3.19 0.83
CA GLU A 73 15.83 -3.95 -0.20
C GLU A 73 14.90 -4.52 -1.28
N ILE A 74 13.71 -4.99 -0.89
CA ILE A 74 12.69 -5.45 -1.84
C ILE A 74 12.18 -4.28 -2.69
N ASP A 75 11.95 -3.12 -2.08
CA ASP A 75 11.52 -1.93 -2.82
C ASP A 75 12.58 -1.48 -3.83
N ARG A 76 13.86 -1.48 -3.45
CA ARG A 76 14.99 -1.16 -4.34
C ARG A 76 14.98 -2.06 -5.59
N LYS A 77 14.82 -3.37 -5.41
CA LYS A 77 14.71 -4.33 -6.53
C LYS A 77 13.46 -4.10 -7.38
N ARG A 78 12.33 -3.80 -6.73
CA ARG A 78 11.04 -3.55 -7.39
C ARG A 78 11.03 -2.26 -8.19
N GLU A 79 11.67 -1.22 -7.69
CA GLU A 79 11.72 0.11 -8.30
C GLU A 79 12.29 0.04 -9.71
N ALA A 80 13.44 -0.61 -9.91
CA ALA A 80 14.04 -0.76 -11.23
C ALA A 80 13.08 -1.42 -12.24
N ARG A 81 12.30 -2.41 -11.80
CA ARG A 81 11.26 -3.04 -12.64
C ARG A 81 10.05 -2.13 -12.84
N ALA A 82 9.64 -1.41 -11.81
CA ALA A 82 8.51 -0.50 -11.84
C ALA A 82 8.74 0.67 -12.80
N ILE A 83 9.96 1.23 -12.82
CA ILE A 83 10.39 2.25 -13.80
C ILE A 83 10.27 1.72 -15.23
N ARG A 84 10.79 0.52 -15.51
CA ARG A 84 10.65 -0.09 -16.85
C ARG A 84 9.20 -0.33 -17.24
N TRP A 85 8.36 -0.71 -16.28
CA TRP A 85 6.94 -0.94 -16.51
C TRP A 85 6.17 0.37 -16.74
N SER A 86 6.48 1.45 -16.01
CA SER A 86 5.76 2.73 -16.09
C SER A 86 5.92 3.43 -17.44
N VAL A 87 6.96 3.11 -18.21
CA VAL A 87 7.18 3.64 -19.57
C VAL A 87 6.79 2.64 -20.67
N SER A 88 6.17 1.52 -20.31
CA SER A 88 5.78 0.49 -21.29
C SER A 88 4.62 0.97 -22.18
N GLY A 89 4.66 0.60 -23.47
CA GLY A 89 3.53 0.74 -24.37
C GLY A 89 2.31 -0.12 -23.98
N ASN A 90 2.52 -1.15 -23.15
CA ASN A 90 1.43 -1.98 -22.63
C ASN A 90 0.74 -1.27 -21.45
N ALA A 91 -0.53 -0.90 -21.62
CA ALA A 91 -1.30 -0.14 -20.63
C ALA A 91 -1.34 -0.81 -19.24
N ARG A 92 -1.54 -2.13 -19.18
CA ARG A 92 -1.57 -2.88 -17.91
C ARG A 92 -0.22 -2.85 -17.19
N LYS A 93 0.89 -3.03 -17.91
CA LYS A 93 2.23 -2.92 -17.33
C LYS A 93 2.49 -1.48 -16.86
N ARG A 94 2.11 -0.49 -17.67
CA ARG A 94 2.24 0.92 -17.30
C ARG A 94 1.54 1.25 -15.99
N GLU A 95 0.28 0.89 -15.86
CA GLU A 95 -0.49 1.08 -14.62
C GLU A 95 0.13 0.36 -13.42
N GLN A 96 0.58 -0.88 -13.60
CA GLN A 96 1.28 -1.64 -12.56
C GLN A 96 2.58 -0.97 -12.12
N GLY A 97 3.36 -0.44 -13.08
CA GLY A 97 4.59 0.29 -12.82
C GLY A 97 4.34 1.57 -12.03
N ILE A 98 3.39 2.40 -12.48
CA ILE A 98 2.99 3.65 -11.80
C ILE A 98 2.51 3.36 -10.38
N THR A 99 1.65 2.36 -10.20
CA THR A 99 1.13 1.99 -8.88
C THR A 99 2.24 1.51 -7.95
N ALA A 100 3.17 0.69 -8.46
CA ALA A 100 4.31 0.22 -7.67
C ALA A 100 5.24 1.37 -7.25
N LEU A 101 5.55 2.30 -8.17
CA LEU A 101 6.33 3.50 -7.87
C LEU A 101 5.65 4.36 -6.81
N ALA A 102 4.34 4.61 -6.95
CA ALA A 102 3.58 5.37 -5.96
C ALA A 102 3.61 4.73 -4.57
N VAL A 103 3.51 3.39 -4.48
CA VAL A 103 3.63 2.67 -3.20
C VAL A 103 5.02 2.80 -2.58
N ILE A 104 6.09 2.72 -3.39
CA ILE A 104 7.48 2.87 -2.93
C ILE A 104 7.72 4.30 -2.45
N HIS A 105 7.34 5.30 -3.26
CA HIS A 105 7.45 6.71 -2.92
C HIS A 105 6.74 7.04 -1.60
N ARG A 106 5.47 6.65 -1.46
CA ARG A 106 4.70 6.86 -0.23
C ARG A 106 5.41 6.28 0.99
N ARG A 107 6.01 5.09 0.88
CA ARG A 107 6.71 4.47 2.00
C ARG A 107 7.98 5.22 2.39
N ARG A 108 8.75 5.69 1.41
CA ARG A 108 9.93 6.53 1.64
C ARG A 108 9.56 7.85 2.29
N ALA A 109 8.50 8.50 1.80
CA ALA A 109 7.95 9.73 2.35
C ALA A 109 7.51 9.53 3.82
N TRP A 110 6.76 8.46 4.11
CA TRP A 110 6.39 8.11 5.49
C TRP A 110 7.59 7.89 6.40
N LYS A 111 8.63 7.22 5.88
CA LYS A 111 9.87 6.97 6.64
C LYS A 111 10.61 8.28 6.93
N ALA A 112 10.69 9.18 5.95
CA ALA A 112 11.31 10.49 6.11
C ALA A 112 10.57 11.33 7.15
N LEU A 113 9.24 11.46 7.06
CA LEU A 113 8.43 12.20 8.03
C LEU A 113 8.45 11.61 9.43
N LYS A 114 8.60 10.28 9.55
CA LYS A 114 8.76 9.65 10.85
C LYS A 114 10.12 9.96 11.49
N ALA A 115 11.17 10.11 10.68
CA ALA A 115 12.51 10.47 11.14
C ALA A 115 12.59 11.96 11.48
N ASP A 116 11.96 12.81 10.67
CA ASP A 116 11.85 14.25 10.87
C ASP A 116 10.40 14.71 10.62
N PRO A 117 9.59 14.87 11.70
CA PRO A 117 8.20 15.32 11.60
C PRO A 117 8.02 16.75 11.06
N SER A 118 9.10 17.54 10.96
CA SER A 118 9.08 18.89 10.40
C SER A 118 9.36 18.93 8.89
N ALA A 119 9.84 17.83 8.31
CA ALA A 119 10.19 17.76 6.90
C ALA A 119 9.00 18.13 5.99
N ALA A 120 9.27 18.94 4.97
CA ALA A 120 8.28 19.35 3.97
C ALA A 120 8.11 18.28 2.89
N VAL A 121 7.62 17.11 3.28
CA VAL A 121 7.44 15.95 2.38
C VAL A 121 5.96 15.70 2.15
N GLN A 122 5.53 15.70 0.88
CA GLN A 122 4.17 15.34 0.50
C GLN A 122 4.07 13.87 0.09
N ILE A 123 3.03 13.19 0.57
CA ILE A 123 2.81 11.77 0.30
C ILE A 123 1.93 11.55 -0.92
N LEU A 124 0.98 12.46 -1.11
CA LEU A 124 0.06 12.49 -2.24
C LEU A 124 0.26 13.79 -2.99
N LEU A 125 0.30 13.69 -4.32
CA LEU A 125 0.15 14.82 -5.22
C LEU A 125 -1.30 14.80 -5.69
N LEU A 126 -2.02 15.87 -5.39
CA LEU A 126 -3.43 16.03 -5.72
C LEU A 126 -3.59 17.16 -6.74
N SER A 127 -4.69 17.16 -7.47
CA SER A 127 -5.09 18.33 -8.25
C SER A 127 -5.46 19.48 -7.30
N ASP A 128 -5.43 20.73 -7.77
CA ASP A 128 -5.82 21.88 -6.95
C ASP A 128 -7.26 21.76 -6.41
N ALA A 129 -8.16 21.14 -7.18
CA ALA A 129 -9.54 20.89 -6.76
C ALA A 129 -9.60 19.85 -5.63
N ASP A 130 -8.87 18.75 -5.77
CA ASP A 130 -8.79 17.71 -4.74
C ASP A 130 -8.11 18.22 -3.47
N GLU A 131 -7.08 19.06 -3.62
CA GLU A 131 -6.38 19.67 -2.50
C GLU A 131 -7.31 20.60 -1.70
N ARG A 132 -8.16 21.38 -2.38
CA ARG A 132 -9.20 22.16 -1.71
C ARG A 132 -10.20 21.27 -0.97
N ASN A 133 -10.69 20.20 -1.60
CA ASN A 133 -11.63 19.27 -0.97
C ASN A 133 -11.03 18.62 0.28
N VAL A 134 -9.76 18.19 0.21
CA VAL A 134 -9.03 17.65 1.36
C VAL A 134 -8.86 18.70 2.45
N THR A 135 -8.53 19.94 2.09
CA THR A 135 -8.37 21.04 3.05
C THR A 135 -9.68 21.34 3.78
N TYR A 136 -10.80 21.46 3.06
CA TYR A 136 -12.12 21.62 3.67
C TYR A 136 -12.47 20.46 4.59
N TRP A 137 -12.25 19.23 4.12
CA TRP A 137 -12.51 18.04 4.92
C TRP A 137 -11.70 18.04 6.23
N LEU A 138 -10.42 18.44 6.19
CA LEU A 138 -9.58 18.52 7.38
C LEU A 138 -10.04 19.60 8.35
N ARG A 139 -10.49 20.75 7.83
CA ARG A 139 -11.07 21.84 8.62
C ARG A 139 -12.33 21.38 9.36
N ASP A 140 -13.24 20.71 8.66
CA ASP A 140 -14.47 20.17 9.26
C ASP A 140 -14.20 19.16 10.39
N HIS A 141 -12.99 18.58 10.42
CA HIS A 141 -12.54 17.65 11.45
C HIS A 141 -11.59 18.30 12.48
N GLY A 142 -11.54 19.64 12.55
CA GLY A 142 -10.80 20.37 13.59
C GLY A 142 -9.29 20.34 13.43
N LEU A 143 -8.78 20.09 12.22
CA LEU A 143 -7.34 20.05 11.92
C LEU A 143 -6.82 21.32 11.23
N ASP A 144 -7.61 22.39 11.24
CA ASP A 144 -7.18 23.71 10.76
C ASP A 144 -6.66 24.53 11.95
N GLY A 145 -5.34 24.66 12.05
CA GLY A 145 -4.66 25.44 13.10
C GLY A 145 -4.04 24.62 14.23
N ALA A 146 -4.02 25.21 15.43
CA ALA A 146 -3.45 24.61 16.62
C ALA A 146 -4.44 23.67 17.33
N LEU A 147 -3.93 22.56 17.87
CA LEU A 147 -4.71 21.65 18.70
C LEU A 147 -5.09 22.35 20.01
N THR A 148 -6.35 22.23 20.41
CA THR A 148 -6.90 22.86 21.61
C THR A 148 -6.16 22.44 22.88
N GLU A 149 -5.74 21.18 22.97
CA GLU A 149 -5.13 20.60 24.17
C GLU A 149 -3.68 21.04 24.39
N THR A 150 -2.97 21.37 23.31
CA THR A 150 -1.51 21.66 23.36
C THR A 150 -1.16 23.08 22.94
N GLY A 151 -2.10 23.81 22.33
CA GLY A 151 -1.84 25.12 21.73
C GLY A 151 -0.87 25.09 20.54
N ARG A 152 -0.51 23.89 20.05
CA ARG A 152 0.49 23.69 18.99
C ARG A 152 -0.15 23.14 17.72
N PRO A 153 0.37 23.48 16.53
CA PRO A 153 -0.08 22.86 15.30
C PRO A 153 0.31 21.38 15.25
N ILE A 154 -0.45 20.60 14.48
CA ILE A 154 -0.05 19.23 14.15
C ILE A 154 1.24 19.23 13.31
N THR A 155 2.12 18.27 13.56
CA THR A 155 3.32 17.99 12.76
C THR A 155 2.96 17.61 11.33
N ASN A 156 3.91 17.76 10.39
CA ASN A 156 3.70 17.37 9.01
C ASN A 156 3.43 15.86 8.89
N TYR A 157 4.05 15.03 9.74
CA TYR A 157 3.76 13.60 9.78
C TYR A 157 2.27 13.32 10.05
N SER A 158 1.71 13.91 11.12
CA SER A 158 0.31 13.71 11.49
C SER A 158 -0.65 14.36 10.48
N ARG A 159 -0.29 15.54 9.95
CA ARG A 159 -1.03 16.21 8.87
C ARG A 159 -1.15 15.33 7.63
N GLU A 160 -0.06 14.75 7.15
CA GLU A 160 -0.09 13.86 6.00
C GLU A 160 -0.94 12.61 6.27
N ARG A 161 -0.99 12.12 7.51
CA ARG A 161 -1.81 10.94 7.85
C ARG A 161 -3.29 11.27 7.77
N ALA A 162 -3.64 12.46 8.25
CA ALA A 162 -4.99 12.98 8.15
C ALA A 162 -5.37 13.26 6.69
N ARG A 163 -4.49 13.91 5.89
CA ARG A 163 -4.68 14.09 4.44
C ARG A 163 -4.94 12.76 3.73
N TYR A 164 -4.15 11.72 4.04
CA TYR A 164 -4.36 10.40 3.46
C TYR A 164 -5.73 9.80 3.84
N ALA A 165 -6.16 9.95 5.09
CA ALA A 165 -7.49 9.53 5.55
C ALA A 165 -8.62 10.29 4.84
N ALA A 166 -8.48 11.61 4.68
CA ALA A 166 -9.40 12.46 3.94
C ALA A 166 -9.56 11.98 2.50
N VAL A 167 -8.45 11.78 1.77
CA VAL A 167 -8.46 11.28 0.39
C VAL A 167 -9.17 9.92 0.30
N MET A 168 -8.93 8.99 1.22
CA MET A 168 -9.62 7.70 1.22
C MET A 168 -11.12 7.84 1.51
N SER A 169 -11.53 8.81 2.33
CA SER A 169 -12.94 9.08 2.63
C SER A 169 -13.65 9.70 1.43
N ILE A 170 -13.06 10.76 0.84
CA ILE A 170 -13.61 11.49 -0.31
C ILE A 170 -13.72 10.57 -1.53
N SER A 171 -12.77 9.65 -1.71
CA SER A 171 -12.80 8.64 -2.77
C SER A 171 -13.59 7.37 -2.41
N GLU A 172 -14.34 7.38 -1.30
CA GLU A 172 -15.21 6.29 -0.84
C GLU A 172 -14.50 4.93 -0.62
N ARG A 173 -13.17 4.94 -0.52
CA ARG A 173 -12.37 3.73 -0.23
C ARG A 173 -12.48 3.28 1.22
N ILE A 174 -12.85 4.19 2.10
CA ILE A 174 -13.23 3.92 3.49
C ILE A 174 -14.48 4.73 3.83
N THR A 175 -15.25 4.26 4.80
CA THR A 175 -16.41 5.01 5.30
C THR A 175 -15.96 6.29 6.02
N ALA A 176 -16.83 7.30 6.02
CA ALA A 176 -16.59 8.55 6.77
C ALA A 176 -16.28 8.29 8.25
N GLU A 177 -16.99 7.35 8.88
CA GLU A 177 -16.72 6.97 10.27
C GLU A 177 -15.35 6.32 10.46
N ALA A 178 -14.90 5.48 9.51
CA ALA A 178 -13.56 4.90 9.57
C ALA A 178 -12.47 5.97 9.39
N ALA A 179 -12.71 6.97 8.55
CA ALA A 179 -11.81 8.12 8.40
C ALA A 179 -11.77 8.98 9.68
N ARG A 180 -12.93 9.28 10.26
CA ARG A 180 -13.07 10.02 11.52
C ARG A 180 -12.29 9.35 12.65
N ARG A 181 -12.47 8.04 12.86
CA ARG A 181 -11.71 7.29 13.87
C ARG A 181 -10.20 7.34 13.67
N ARG A 182 -9.73 7.35 12.42
CA ARG A 182 -8.29 7.50 12.11
C ARG A 182 -7.79 8.89 12.49
N VAL A 183 -8.54 9.95 12.18
CA VAL A 183 -8.21 11.32 12.56
C VAL A 183 -8.16 11.48 14.08
N VAL A 184 -9.18 11.00 14.80
CA VAL A 184 -9.19 11.04 16.27
C VAL A 184 -7.95 10.36 16.85
N SER A 185 -7.60 9.17 16.35
CA SER A 185 -6.39 8.49 16.78
C SER A 185 -5.13 9.32 16.47
N ILE A 186 -5.03 9.92 15.28
CA ILE A 186 -3.89 10.78 14.92
C ILE A 186 -3.75 11.95 15.89
N VAL A 187 -4.84 12.65 16.22
CA VAL A 187 -4.84 13.74 17.20
C VAL A 187 -4.38 13.26 18.57
N GLN A 188 -4.91 12.14 19.06
CA GLN A 188 -4.48 11.55 20.34
C GLN A 188 -2.98 11.23 20.38
N TRP A 189 -2.44 10.65 19.30
CA TRP A 189 -1.01 10.38 19.19
C TRP A 189 -0.18 11.67 19.16
N GLU A 190 -0.69 12.71 18.50
CA GLU A 190 -0.04 14.02 18.39
C GLU A 190 0.01 14.75 19.74
N VAL A 191 -1.11 14.76 20.47
CA VAL A 191 -1.20 15.32 21.83
C VAL A 191 -0.21 14.60 22.75
N ALA A 192 -0.19 13.27 22.72
CA ALA A 192 0.76 12.47 23.51
C ALA A 192 2.22 12.75 23.14
N TYR A 193 2.52 12.95 21.85
CA TYR A 193 3.84 13.33 21.38
C TYR A 193 4.26 14.70 21.94
N TRP A 194 3.40 15.71 21.87
CA TRP A 194 3.71 17.04 22.38
C TRP A 194 3.86 17.09 23.89
N HIS A 195 3.07 16.35 24.66
CA HIS A 195 3.29 16.23 26.10
C HIS A 195 4.64 15.59 26.41
N LYS A 196 5.05 14.57 25.63
CA LYS A 196 6.35 13.91 25.81
C LYS A 196 7.53 14.82 25.46
N VAL A 197 7.43 15.59 24.38
CA VAL A 197 8.52 16.46 23.90
C VAL A 197 8.57 17.79 24.66
N GLY A 198 7.42 18.29 25.10
CA GLY A 198 7.28 19.58 25.80
C GLY A 198 7.70 19.57 27.26
N GLY A 199 7.84 18.39 27.89
CA GLY A 199 8.25 18.25 29.29
C GLY A 199 7.13 18.65 30.27
N ALA A 200 6.60 17.65 30.96
CA ALA A 200 6.36 17.77 32.40
C ALA A 200 7.69 17.46 33.11
#